data_AF-A0A1G0M8Z4-F1
#
_entry.id   AF-A0A1G0M8Z4-F1
#
_cell.length_a   1.000
_cell.length_b   1.000
_cell.length_c   1.000
_cell.angle_alpha   90.00
_cell.angle_beta   90.00
_cell.angle_gamma   90.00
#
_symmetry.space_group_name_H-M   'P 1'
#
loop_
_entity.id
_entity.type
_entity.pdbx_description
1 polymer ?
#
loop_
_entity_poly.entity_id
_entity_poly.type
_entity_poly.pdbx_seq_one_letter_code
_entity_poly.pdbx_strand_id
1 'polypeptide(L)' 'MELEYTDHEYLVECTEGCGEISDWLQSRFLAEQPIKNHSNENSHKCQIIARMTSEIKRTS' A
#
# COMPACT_ATOMS: atom_id res chain seq x y z
N MET A 1 17.87 -12.50 -1.03
CA MET A 1 16.58 -12.10 -0.46
C MET A 1 15.63 -12.01 -1.63
N GLU A 2 14.85 -13.06 -1.86
CA GLU A 2 13.86 -13.09 -2.93
C GLU A 2 12.70 -12.21 -2.46
N LEU A 3 12.47 -11.10 -3.17
CA LEU A 3 11.25 -10.33 -2.98
C LEU A 3 10.14 -11.23 -3.47
N GLU A 4 9.44 -11.89 -2.55
CA GLU A 4 8.22 -12.63 -2.86
C GLU A 4 7.26 -11.65 -3.55
N TYR A 5 7.17 -11.75 -4.87
CA TYR A 5 6.20 -11.02 -5.65
C TYR A 5 4.83 -11.60 -5.28
N THR A 6 4.15 -10.95 -4.33
CA THR A 6 2.81 -11.37 -3.94
C THR A 6 1.82 -10.97 -5.02
N ASP A 7 0.78 -11.78 -5.27
CA ASP A 7 -0.36 -11.46 -6.14
C ASP A 7 -1.21 -10.27 -5.65
N HIS A 8 -0.69 -9.48 -4.72
CA HIS A 8 -1.35 -8.40 -4.03
C HIS A 8 -0.47 -7.15 -4.07
N GLU A 9 -1.10 -6.03 -4.37
CA GLU A 9 -0.55 -4.69 -4.25
C GLU A 9 -1.20 -3.98 -3.07
N TYR A 10 -0.45 -3.09 -2.43
CA TYR A 10 -0.83 -2.37 -1.23
C TYR A 10 -0.66 -0.88 -1.45
N LEU A 11 -1.71 -0.09 -1.28
CA LEU A 11 -1.69 1.36 -1.35
C LEU A 11 -1.87 1.93 0.06
N VAL A 12 -1.06 2.92 0.42
CA VAL A 12 -1.32 3.68 1.64
C VAL A 12 -2.19 4.88 1.27
N GLU A 13 -3.34 4.98 1.91
CA GLU A 13 -4.28 6.07 1.72
C GLU A 13 -4.39 6.89 3.00
N CYS A 14 -4.14 8.19 2.89
CA CYS A 14 -4.37 9.17 3.95
C CYS A 14 -5.81 9.69 3.85
N THR A 15 -6.66 9.36 4.83
CA THR A 15 -8.07 9.78 4.82
C THR A 15 -8.26 11.28 5.09
N GLU A 16 -7.22 11.93 5.60
CA GLU A 16 -7.19 13.37 5.86
C GLU A 16 -6.86 14.20 4.59
N GLY A 17 -6.67 13.55 3.43
CA GLY A 17 -6.51 14.25 2.14
C GLY A 17 -5.13 14.88 1.93
N CYS A 18 -4.11 14.40 2.65
CA CYS A 18 -2.76 14.95 2.61
C CYS A 18 -1.97 14.60 1.32
N GLY A 19 -2.47 13.66 0.50
CA GLY A 19 -1.94 13.36 -0.84
C GLY A 19 -0.54 12.73 -0.87
N GLU A 20 0.03 12.42 0.29
CA GLU A 20 1.47 12.15 0.41
C GLU A 20 1.88 10.73 -0.01
N ILE A 21 0.94 9.79 -0.19
CA ILE A 21 1.24 8.43 -0.61
C ILE A 21 0.22 7.98 -1.67
N SER A 22 0.70 7.76 -2.90
CA SER A 22 -0.16 7.51 -4.07
C SER A 22 0.28 6.30 -4.91
N ASP A 23 1.32 5.57 -4.51
CA ASP A 23 1.83 4.43 -5.27
C ASP A 23 1.43 3.07 -4.65
N TRP A 24 1.08 2.15 -5.54
CA TRP A 24 0.81 0.76 -5.20
C TRP A 24 2.14 0.03 -4.98
N LEU A 25 2.32 -0.53 -3.79
CA LEU A 25 3.52 -1.24 -3.36
C LEU A 25 3.27 -2.74 -3.41
N GLN A 26 4.26 -3.51 -3.88
CA GLN A 26 4.15 -4.97 -4.00
C GLN A 26 4.31 -5.72 -2.65
N SER A 27 4.43 -5.00 -1.54
CA SER A 27 4.59 -5.60 -0.23
C SER A 27 3.93 -4.76 0.86
N ARG A 28 3.18 -5.42 1.74
CA ARG A 28 2.57 -4.79 2.91
C ARG A 28 3.62 -4.14 3.81
N PHE A 29 4.81 -4.75 3.94
CA PHE A 29 5.89 -4.21 4.77
C PHE A 29 6.35 -2.84 4.28
N LEU A 30 6.44 -2.67 2.95
CA LEU A 30 6.80 -1.39 2.35
C LEU A 30 5.70 -0.34 2.57
N ALA A 31 4.43 -0.74 2.63
CA ALA A 31 3.31 0.16 2.93
C ALA A 31 3.21 0.53 4.43
N GLU A 32 3.62 -0.37 5.33
CA GLU A 32 3.60 -0.12 6.78
C GLU A 32 4.67 0.88 7.26
N GLN A 33 5.78 1.01 6.53
CA GLN A 33 6.84 1.98 6.84
C GLN A 33 6.35 3.44 6.75
N PRO A 34 5.83 3.92 5.60
CA PRO A 34 5.38 5.30 5.45
C PRO A 34 4.10 5.56 6.26
N ILE A 35 3.22 4.56 6.45
CA ILE A 35 2.02 4.76 7.28
C ILE A 35 2.38 5.08 8.74
N LYS A 36 3.37 4.38 9.30
CA LYS A 36 3.83 4.60 10.68
C LYS A 36 4.52 5.94 10.80
N ASN A 37 5.37 6.28 9.83
CA ASN A 37 6.06 7.55 9.85
C ASN A 37 5.06 8.72 9.74
N HIS A 38 4.19 8.67 8.75
CA HIS A 38 3.23 9.72 8.47
C HIS A 38 2.16 9.89 9.57
N SER A 39 1.62 8.78 10.10
CA SER A 39 0.67 8.85 11.22
C SER A 39 1.32 9.39 12.49
N ASN A 40 2.61 9.13 12.71
CA ASN A 40 3.32 9.62 13.90
C ASN A 40 3.74 11.09 13.77
N GLU A 41 4.22 11.50 12.59
CA GLU A 41 4.66 12.88 12.34
C GLU A 41 3.49 13.87 12.20
N ASN A 42 2.43 13.49 11.48
CA ASN A 42 1.31 14.39 11.17
C ASN A 42 0.06 14.13 12.00
N SER A 43 0.01 13.06 12.82
CA SER A 43 -1.20 12.63 13.52
C SER A 43 -2.39 12.36 12.58
N HIS A 44 -2.11 12.07 11.32
CA HIS A 44 -3.14 11.78 10.32
C HIS A 44 -3.65 10.35 10.45
N LYS A 45 -4.92 10.17 10.07
CA LYS A 45 -5.48 8.84 9.88
C LYS A 45 -5.10 8.34 8.50
N CYS A 46 -4.36 7.24 8.49
CA CYS A 46 -4.00 6.55 7.27
C CYS A 46 -4.47 5.10 7.35
N GLN A 47 -4.79 4.51 6.20
CA GLN A 47 -5.14 3.10 6.05
C GLN A 47 -4.33 2.45 4.93
N ILE A 48 -4.15 1.13 4.99
CA ILE A 48 -3.56 0.34 3.90
C ILE A 48 -4.70 -0.37 3.18
N ILE A 49 -4.81 -0.10 1.88
CA ILE A 49 -5.73 -0.78 0.98
C ILE A 49 -4.93 -1.85 0.25
N ALA A 50 -5.42 -3.09 0.23
CA ALA A 50 -4.84 -4.16 -0.57
C ALA A 50 -5.75 -4.44 -1.78
N ARG A 51 -5.16 -4.67 -2.95
CA ARG A 51 -5.84 -5.19 -4.14
C ARG A 51 -5.08 -6.36 -4.72
N MET A 52 -5.77 -7.29 -5.36
CA MET A 52 -5.10 -8.34 -6.15
C MET A 52 -4.59 -7.75 -7.46
N THR A 53 -3.34 -8.03 -7.82
CA THR A 53 -2.77 -7.66 -9.12
C THR A 53 -3.59 -8.37 -10.19
N SER A 54 -4.31 -7.63 -11.03
CA SER A 54 -5.28 -8.20 -11.98
C SER A 54 -4.64 -8.95 -13.18
N GLU A 55 -3.38 -9.35 -13.07
CA GLU A 55 -2.70 -10.17 -14.08
C GLU A 55 -3.14 -11.64 -14.08
N ILE A 56 -4.02 -12.06 -13.16
CA ILE A 56 -4.80 -13.29 -13.35
C ILE A 56 -6.00 -12.97 -14.24
N LYS A 57 -5.76 -12.54 -15.48
CA LYS A 57 -6.74 -12.78 -16.55
C LYS A 57 -6.75 -14.29 -16.78
N ARG A 58 -7.59 -15.01 -16.03
CA ARG A 58 -8.05 -16.35 -16.43
C ARG A 58 -8.66 -16.19 -17.82
N THR A 59 -7.90 -16.53 -18.85
CA THR A 59 -8.44 -16.91 -20.15
C THR A 59 -9.43 -18.04 -19.89
N SER A 60 -10.72 -17.73 -19.98
CA SER A 60 -11.80 -18.71 -20.11
C SER A 60 -12.29 -18.64 -21.54
#